data_AF-A0A2D9Y290-F1
#
_entry.id   AF-A0A2D9Y290-F1
#
_cell.length_a   1.000
_cell.length_b   1.000
_cell.length_c   1.000
_cell.angle_alpha   90.00
_cell.angle_beta   90.00
_cell.angle_gamma   90.00
#
_symmetry.space_group_name_H-M   'P 1'
#
loop_
_entity.id
_entity.type
_entity.pdbx_description
1 polymer ?
#
loop_
_entity_poly.entity_id
_entity_poly.type
_entity_poly.pdbx_seq_one_letter_code
_entity_poly.pdbx_strand_id
1 'polypeptide(L)'
;MKRYIFICVLLCFQWGKAQNRFHNSSKYLVTTHISDQGNKQVYTIDLRRTGDQNQTLSTLTIEDTELFEDIFITTLENPGLDGVSEVIKMEIEYLACCAHVEAYYYMVSTDGEVTPLPQVNNIYCEDTDMDYQYIFPNQEYGIAGNILKTQTFYTPESKIKYVNLKQSLSWNGANYEPSKTTAITSY
;
A
#
# COMPACT_ATOMS: atom_id res chain seq x y z
N MET A 1 23.72 -26.41 27.89
CA MET A 1 23.61 -25.38 26.84
C MET A 1 22.13 -25.18 26.54
N LYS A 2 21.52 -24.08 27.00
CA LYS A 2 20.12 -23.77 26.71
C LYS A 2 20.06 -23.14 25.32
N ARG A 3 19.41 -23.81 24.38
CA ARG A 3 19.08 -23.27 23.05
C ARG A 3 17.94 -22.29 23.24
N TYR A 4 18.21 -21.01 23.03
CA TYR A 4 17.15 -20.00 22.90
C TYR A 4 16.58 -20.13 21.49
N ILE A 5 15.34 -20.61 21.40
CA ILE A 5 14.56 -20.56 20.17
C ILE A 5 13.97 -19.15 20.12
N PHE A 6 14.48 -18.30 19.23
CA PHE A 6 13.82 -17.05 18.86
C PHE A 6 12.55 -17.43 18.08
N ILE A 7 11.41 -17.40 18.76
CA ILE A 7 10.11 -17.43 18.10
C ILE A 7 9.86 -16.00 17.66
N CYS A 8 10.19 -15.67 16.40
CA CYS A 8 9.63 -14.50 15.75
C CYS A 8 8.12 -14.74 15.64
N VAL A 9 7.35 -14.04 16.46
CA VAL A 9 5.90 -13.96 16.31
C VAL A 9 5.66 -13.13 15.06
N LEU A 10 5.62 -13.81 13.91
CA LEU A 10 4.96 -13.31 12.71
C LEU A 10 3.50 -13.11 13.12
N LEU A 11 3.15 -11.90 13.52
CA LEU A 11 1.77 -11.43 13.49
C LEU A 11 1.40 -11.43 12.00
N CYS A 12 0.92 -12.58 11.52
CA CYS A 12 0.24 -12.68 10.25
C CYS A 12 -0.99 -11.78 10.35
N PHE A 13 -0.84 -10.52 9.93
CA PHE A 13 -1.96 -9.65 9.63
C PHE A 13 -2.87 -10.41 8.67
N GLN A 14 -4.00 -10.88 9.20
CA GLN A 14 -5.00 -11.56 8.40
C GLN A 14 -5.60 -10.53 7.45
N TRP A 15 -5.18 -10.58 6.18
CA TRP A 15 -5.60 -9.66 5.13
C TRP A 15 -7.12 -9.61 5.05
N GLY A 16 -7.69 -8.43 5.33
CA GLY A 16 -9.10 -8.15 5.08
C GLY A 16 -9.45 -8.48 3.63
N LYS A 17 -10.64 -9.07 3.40
CA LYS A 17 -11.03 -9.61 2.09
C LYS A 17 -10.97 -8.60 0.92
N ALA A 18 -11.03 -7.30 1.20
CA ALA A 18 -11.02 -6.24 0.20
C ALA A 18 -9.64 -6.09 -0.45
N GLN A 19 -8.56 -6.50 0.23
CA GLN A 19 -7.19 -6.49 -0.30
C GLN A 19 -6.62 -7.89 -0.51
N ASN A 20 -7.45 -8.93 -0.46
CA ASN A 20 -7.01 -10.34 -0.54
C ASN A 20 -6.27 -10.75 -1.84
N ARG A 21 -6.23 -9.87 -2.85
CA ARG A 21 -5.53 -10.10 -4.11
C ARG A 21 -4.12 -9.52 -4.13
N PHE A 22 -3.79 -8.64 -3.18
CA PHE A 22 -2.41 -8.23 -2.97
C PHE A 22 -1.63 -9.39 -2.36
N HIS A 23 -0.42 -9.60 -2.85
CA HIS A 23 0.46 -10.66 -2.37
C HIS A 23 1.91 -10.19 -2.40
N ASN A 24 2.74 -10.82 -1.56
CA ASN A 24 4.18 -10.54 -1.54
C ASN A 24 4.79 -10.86 -2.91
N SER A 25 5.66 -9.97 -3.37
CA SER A 25 6.31 -10.09 -4.68
C SER A 25 7.79 -9.83 -4.56
N SER A 26 8.59 -10.65 -5.24
CA SER A 26 10.04 -10.47 -5.36
C SER A 26 10.41 -9.65 -6.60
N LYS A 27 9.43 -9.17 -7.39
CA LYS A 27 9.67 -8.32 -8.57
C LYS A 27 10.19 -6.93 -8.21
N TYR A 28 10.01 -6.52 -6.96
CA TYR A 28 10.37 -5.20 -6.46
C TYR A 28 11.17 -5.32 -5.17
N LEU A 29 12.04 -4.35 -4.95
CA LEU A 29 12.84 -4.22 -3.74
C LEU A 29 12.93 -2.76 -3.33
N VAL A 30 13.21 -2.53 -2.05
CA VAL A 30 13.57 -1.22 -1.54
C VAL A 30 15.08 -1.18 -1.27
N THR A 31 15.75 -0.13 -1.70
CA THR A 31 17.12 0.19 -1.27
C THR A 31 17.14 1.48 -0.46
N THR A 32 17.78 1.44 0.70
CA THR A 32 17.94 2.62 1.57
C THR A 32 19.24 3.34 1.25
N HIS A 33 19.17 4.67 1.14
CA HIS A 33 20.33 5.55 1.01
C HIS A 33 20.34 6.56 2.15
N ILE A 34 21.51 6.77 2.72
CA ILE A 34 21.75 7.76 3.77
C ILE A 34 22.58 8.87 3.16
N SER A 35 22.12 10.10 3.29
CA SER A 35 22.84 11.28 2.82
C SER A 35 22.97 12.31 3.95
N ASP A 36 24.13 12.97 3.99
CA ASP A 36 24.37 14.08 4.90
C ASP A 36 23.95 15.38 4.21
N GLN A 37 22.86 15.99 4.66
CA GLN A 37 22.44 17.32 4.21
C GLN A 37 22.68 18.33 5.35
N GLY A 38 23.91 18.83 5.43
CA GLY A 38 24.36 19.70 6.53
C GLY A 38 24.60 18.91 7.81
N ASN A 39 23.92 19.29 8.90
CA ASN A 39 24.03 18.61 10.22
C ASN A 39 22.92 17.56 10.46
N LYS A 40 22.12 17.22 9.45
CA LYS A 40 21.05 16.23 9.57
C LYS A 40 21.29 15.09 8.58
N GLN A 41 21.20 13.86 9.08
CA GLN A 41 21.14 12.67 8.25
C GLN A 41 19.75 12.56 7.63
N VAL A 42 19.69 12.40 6.31
CA VAL A 42 18.45 12.20 5.56
C VAL A 42 18.45 10.76 5.05
N TYR A 43 17.44 10.02 5.45
CA TYR A 43 17.24 8.63 5.05
C TYR A 43 16.22 8.62 3.92
N THR A 44 16.64 8.08 2.79
CA THR A 44 15.79 7.93 1.61
C THR A 44 15.67 6.47 1.24
N ILE A 45 14.54 6.10 0.68
CA ILE A 45 14.28 4.77 0.16
C ILE A 45 13.93 4.86 -1.31
N ASP A 46 14.54 4.00 -2.11
CA ASP A 46 14.21 3.86 -3.52
C ASP A 46 13.45 2.56 -3.73
N LEU A 47 12.25 2.66 -4.29
CA LEU A 47 11.52 1.52 -4.84
C LEU A 47 12.08 1.20 -6.22
N ARG A 48 12.54 -0.04 -6.43
CA ARG A 48 13.18 -0.49 -7.66
C ARG A 48 12.64 -1.82 -8.13
N ARG A 49 12.73 -2.08 -9.43
CA ARG A 49 12.47 -3.41 -10.00
C ARG A 49 13.69 -4.31 -9.74
N THR A 50 13.45 -5.53 -9.29
CA THR A 50 14.50 -6.52 -9.03
C THR A 50 15.21 -6.87 -10.34
N GLY A 51 16.55 -6.81 -10.34
CA GLY A 51 17.38 -7.11 -11.51
C GLY A 51 17.64 -5.92 -12.44
N ASP A 52 16.93 -4.81 -12.27
CA ASP A 52 17.22 -3.54 -12.96
C ASP A 52 17.59 -2.46 -11.93
N GLN A 53 18.88 -2.39 -11.61
CA GLN A 53 19.37 -1.46 -10.61
C GLN A 53 19.41 0.01 -11.08
N ASN A 54 19.17 0.26 -12.37
CA ASN A 54 19.25 1.60 -12.96
C ASN A 54 17.89 2.31 -13.00
N GLN A 55 16.78 1.59 -12.79
CA GLN A 55 15.44 2.15 -12.82
C GLN A 55 14.85 2.29 -11.41
N THR A 56 14.97 3.48 -10.84
CA THR A 56 14.22 3.89 -9.64
C THR A 56 12.80 4.27 -10.04
N LEU A 57 11.80 3.60 -9.46
CA LEU A 57 10.38 3.85 -9.72
C LEU A 57 9.85 5.00 -8.85
N SER A 58 10.35 5.10 -7.62
CA SER A 58 10.01 6.18 -6.69
C SER A 58 11.09 6.30 -5.63
N THR A 59 11.34 7.52 -5.18
CA THR A 59 12.19 7.82 -4.02
C THR A 59 11.33 8.50 -2.97
N LEU A 60 11.38 8.00 -1.73
CA LEU A 60 10.73 8.61 -0.58
C LEU A 60 11.76 8.94 0.50
N THR A 61 11.43 9.90 1.35
CA THR A 61 12.21 10.23 2.53
C THR A 61 11.55 9.57 3.74
N ILE A 62 12.32 8.87 4.58
CA ILE A 62 11.86 8.42 5.89
C ILE A 62 11.86 9.62 6.82
N GLU A 63 10.68 10.02 7.29
CA GLU A 63 10.52 11.24 8.09
C GLU A 63 11.06 11.07 9.52
N ASP A 64 10.79 9.92 10.13
CA ASP A 64 11.19 9.58 11.50
C ASP A 64 11.91 8.23 11.53
N THR A 65 13.24 8.29 11.58
CA THR A 65 14.10 7.11 11.60
C THR A 65 14.17 6.43 12.95
N GLU A 66 13.78 7.11 14.03
CA GLU A 66 13.78 6.54 15.38
C GLU A 66 12.58 5.62 15.57
N LEU A 67 11.46 5.93 14.91
CA LEU A 67 10.23 5.15 14.97
C LEU A 67 10.07 4.17 13.81
N PHE A 68 10.91 4.26 12.77
CA PHE A 68 10.85 3.36 11.62
C PHE A 68 11.03 1.89 12.06
N GLU A 69 10.09 1.03 11.65
CA GLU A 69 10.11 -0.41 11.95
C GLU A 69 10.45 -1.23 10.69
N ASP A 70 9.58 -1.20 9.67
CA ASP A 70 9.74 -2.05 8.49
C ASP A 70 9.05 -1.46 7.23
N ILE A 71 9.36 -2.05 6.07
CA ILE A 71 8.73 -1.75 4.78
C ILE A 71 8.18 -3.04 4.17
N PHE A 72 6.89 -3.03 3.87
CA PHE A 72 6.21 -4.14 3.20
C PHE A 72 5.89 -3.79 1.76
N ILE A 73 6.25 -4.69 0.83
CA ILE A 73 5.88 -4.55 -0.58
C ILE A 73 4.96 -5.70 -0.98
N THR A 74 3.79 -5.34 -1.49
CA THR A 74 2.85 -6.28 -2.10
C THR A 74 2.45 -5.81 -3.49
N THR A 75 1.98 -6.73 -4.33
CA THR A 75 1.51 -6.39 -5.68
C THR A 75 0.14 -6.96 -5.97
N LEU A 76 -0.61 -6.24 -6.78
CA LEU A 76 -1.88 -6.66 -7.37
C LEU A 76 -1.72 -6.76 -8.89
N GLU A 77 -1.71 -7.98 -9.42
CA GLU A 77 -1.65 -8.20 -10.86
C GLU A 77 -3.01 -7.98 -11.53
N ASN A 78 -2.98 -7.40 -12.73
CA ASN A 78 -4.15 -7.14 -13.58
C ASN A 78 -5.30 -6.49 -12.78
N PRO A 79 -5.16 -5.23 -12.32
CA PRO A 79 -6.15 -4.56 -11.47
C PRO A 79 -7.51 -4.35 -12.15
N GLY A 80 -7.66 -4.68 -13.44
CA GLY A 80 -8.88 -4.45 -14.21
C GLY A 80 -9.03 -3.01 -14.69
N LEU A 81 -7.91 -2.30 -14.83
CA LEU A 81 -7.80 -0.97 -15.43
C LEU A 81 -7.09 -1.10 -16.77
N ASP A 82 -7.65 -0.45 -17.81
CA ASP A 82 -7.07 -0.52 -19.15
C ASP A 82 -5.64 0.03 -19.17
N GLY A 83 -4.73 -0.66 -19.83
CA GLY A 83 -3.32 -0.28 -19.90
C GLY A 83 -2.50 -0.47 -18.61
N VAL A 84 -3.09 -0.88 -17.47
CA VAL A 84 -2.38 -1.12 -16.20
C VAL A 84 -2.11 -2.61 -16.01
N SER A 85 -0.84 -2.98 -15.88
CA SER A 85 -0.40 -4.37 -15.74
C SER A 85 -0.42 -4.85 -14.29
N GLU A 86 0.03 -4.01 -13.36
CA GLU A 86 0.07 -4.31 -11.92
C GLU A 86 0.01 -3.03 -11.07
N VAL A 87 -0.34 -3.19 -9.80
CA VAL A 87 -0.24 -2.14 -8.79
C VAL A 87 0.73 -2.60 -7.72
N ILE A 88 1.74 -1.78 -7.43
CA ILE A 88 2.64 -1.97 -6.30
C ILE A 88 2.04 -1.22 -5.10
N LYS A 89 1.91 -1.89 -3.97
CA LYS A 89 1.59 -1.30 -2.68
C LYS A 89 2.81 -1.41 -1.79
N MET A 90 3.33 -0.27 -1.36
CA MET A 90 4.43 -0.16 -0.41
C MET A 90 3.90 0.46 0.88
N GLU A 91 4.10 -0.22 2.00
CA GLU A 91 3.70 0.25 3.33
C GLU A 91 4.96 0.49 4.16
N ILE A 92 5.11 1.69 4.70
CA ILE A 92 6.15 2.04 5.65
C ILE A 92 5.50 2.08 7.03
N GLU A 93 6.00 1.27 7.94
CA GLU A 93 5.50 1.17 9.31
C GLU A 93 6.42 1.93 10.27
N TYR A 94 5.81 2.78 11.11
CA TYR A 94 6.45 3.47 12.21
C TYR A 94 5.78 3.06 13.52
N LEU A 95 6.56 2.59 14.49
CA LEU A 95 6.04 2.05 15.74
C LEU A 95 6.30 2.99 16.91
N ALA A 96 5.22 3.50 17.50
CA ALA A 96 5.23 4.27 18.74
C ALA A 96 4.25 3.65 19.75
N CYS A 97 3.35 4.45 20.35
CA CYS A 97 2.23 3.91 21.15
C CYS A 97 1.16 3.20 20.30
N CYS A 98 1.12 3.52 19.00
CA CYS A 98 0.34 2.84 17.97
C CYS A 98 1.25 2.63 16.75
N ALA A 99 0.86 1.73 15.84
CA ALA A 99 1.53 1.58 14.55
C ALA A 99 0.97 2.61 13.56
N HIS A 100 1.83 3.47 13.04
CA HIS A 100 1.52 4.43 11.98
C HIS A 100 1.99 3.83 10.66
N VAL A 101 1.07 3.67 9.71
CA VAL A 101 1.38 3.06 8.42
C VAL A 101 1.10 4.04 7.31
N GLU A 102 2.15 4.35 6.55
CA GLU A 102 2.07 5.12 5.31
C GLU A 102 2.00 4.17 4.12
N ALA A 103 0.87 4.14 3.43
CA ALA A 103 0.66 3.31 2.26
C ALA A 103 0.76 4.12 0.96
N TYR A 104 1.69 3.72 0.11
CA TYR A 104 1.97 4.26 -1.21
C TYR A 104 1.56 3.24 -2.27
N TYR A 105 0.85 3.70 -3.30
CA TYR A 105 0.38 2.84 -4.39
C TYR A 105 0.91 3.37 -5.71
N TYR A 106 1.48 2.47 -6.52
CA TYR A 106 2.06 2.79 -7.82
C TYR A 106 1.44 1.90 -8.88
N MET A 107 0.72 2.50 -9.82
CA MET A 107 0.17 1.78 -10.97
C MET A 107 1.25 1.66 -12.04
N VAL A 108 1.53 0.44 -12.48
CA VAL A 108 2.54 0.14 -13.50
C VAL A 108 1.82 -0.20 -14.79
N SER A 109 1.98 0.63 -15.81
CA SER A 109 1.39 0.41 -17.12
C SER A 109 2.08 -0.73 -17.86
N THR A 110 1.44 -1.20 -18.94
CA THR A 110 1.99 -2.28 -19.79
C THR A 110 3.28 -1.91 -20.52
N ASP A 111 3.54 -0.62 -20.74
CA ASP A 111 4.80 -0.08 -21.28
C ASP A 111 5.83 0.27 -20.20
N GLY A 112 5.49 0.13 -18.91
CA GLY A 112 6.41 0.28 -17.79
C GLY A 112 6.45 1.67 -17.16
N GLU A 113 5.63 2.61 -17.62
CA GLU A 113 5.39 3.90 -16.96
C GLU A 113 4.73 3.68 -15.58
N VAL A 114 5.03 4.58 -14.64
CA VAL A 114 4.55 4.49 -13.25
C VAL A 114 3.73 5.71 -12.90
N THR A 115 2.48 5.48 -12.49
CA THR A 115 1.58 6.53 -12.00
C THR A 115 1.30 6.33 -10.51
N PRO A 116 1.79 7.23 -9.63
CA PRO A 116 1.51 7.14 -8.20
C PRO A 116 0.06 7.56 -7.90
N LEU A 117 -0.56 6.93 -6.91
CA LEU A 117 -1.81 7.40 -6.31
C LEU A 117 -1.52 8.24 -5.06
N PRO A 118 -2.47 9.09 -4.61
CA PRO A 118 -2.31 9.83 -3.37
C PRO A 118 -2.10 8.89 -2.17
N GLN A 119 -1.14 9.23 -1.31
CA GLN A 119 -0.81 8.49 -0.09
C GLN A 119 -2.03 8.25 0.80
N VAL A 120 -1.99 7.13 1.51
CA VAL A 120 -3.00 6.75 2.52
C VAL A 120 -2.29 6.50 3.85
N ASN A 121 -2.77 7.15 4.91
CA ASN A 121 -2.21 7.01 6.25
C ASN A 121 -3.20 6.27 7.15
N ASN A 122 -2.71 5.26 7.86
CA ASN A 122 -3.46 4.47 8.82
C ASN A 122 -2.77 4.51 10.18
N ILE A 123 -3.57 4.39 11.24
CA ILE A 123 -3.08 4.30 12.63
C ILE A 123 -3.75 3.10 13.28
N TYR A 124 -2.95 2.12 13.68
CA TYR A 124 -3.40 0.89 14.32
C TYR A 124 -3.02 0.92 15.81
N CYS A 125 -4.03 1.13 16.64
CA CYS A 125 -3.96 1.02 18.10
C CYS A 125 -4.72 -0.26 18.54
N GLU A 126 -4.80 -0.53 19.85
CA GLU A 126 -5.43 -1.74 20.42
C GLU A 126 -6.86 -1.99 19.89
N ASP A 127 -7.66 -0.94 19.74
CA ASP A 127 -9.07 -1.02 19.32
C ASP A 127 -9.32 -0.54 17.88
N THR A 128 -8.30 -0.48 17.02
CA THR A 128 -8.51 -0.07 15.63
C THR A 128 -9.29 -1.15 14.87
N ASP A 129 -10.51 -0.81 14.45
CA ASP A 129 -11.41 -1.68 13.70
C ASP A 129 -11.61 -1.24 12.23
N MET A 130 -10.78 -0.30 11.76
CA MET A 130 -10.91 0.27 10.43
C MET A 130 -9.58 0.67 9.80
N ASP A 131 -9.55 0.71 8.48
CA ASP A 131 -8.44 1.25 7.70
C ASP A 131 -8.96 2.05 6.49
N TYR A 132 -8.07 2.86 5.94
CA TYR A 132 -8.20 3.45 4.62
C TYR A 132 -7.37 2.66 3.62
N GLN A 133 -7.93 2.41 2.44
CA GLN A 133 -7.27 1.66 1.37
C GLN A 133 -7.83 2.00 -0.01
N TYR A 134 -7.14 1.60 -1.07
CA TYR A 134 -7.68 1.64 -2.44
C TYR A 134 -8.22 0.28 -2.85
N ILE A 135 -9.44 0.25 -3.40
CA ILE A 135 -10.03 -0.92 -4.03
C ILE A 135 -10.00 -0.72 -5.55
N PHE A 136 -9.41 -1.70 -6.23
CA PHE A 136 -9.30 -1.77 -7.69
C PHE A 136 -10.43 -2.62 -8.30
N PRO A 137 -10.74 -2.45 -9.60
CA PRO A 137 -11.84 -3.14 -10.27
C PRO A 137 -11.86 -4.66 -10.11
N ASN A 138 -10.70 -5.31 -10.02
CA ASN A 138 -10.59 -6.75 -9.93
C ASN A 138 -10.78 -7.31 -8.48
N GLN A 139 -11.05 -6.46 -7.50
CA GLN A 139 -11.22 -6.83 -6.09
C GLN A 139 -12.70 -6.84 -5.68
N GLU A 140 -12.97 -7.38 -4.49
CA GLU A 140 -14.30 -7.29 -3.88
C GLU A 140 -14.69 -5.81 -3.72
N TYR A 141 -15.93 -5.46 -4.11
CA TYR A 141 -16.45 -4.08 -4.18
C TYR A 141 -15.81 -3.17 -5.23
N GLY A 142 -14.93 -3.70 -6.10
CA GLY A 142 -14.38 -2.97 -7.23
C GLY A 142 -15.43 -2.54 -8.25
N ILE A 143 -15.24 -1.37 -8.86
CA ILE A 143 -16.09 -0.85 -9.93
C ILE A 143 -15.23 -0.68 -11.19
N ALA A 144 -15.69 -1.24 -12.31
CA ALA A 144 -14.99 -1.15 -13.59
C ALA A 144 -14.59 0.30 -13.94
N GLY A 145 -13.34 0.49 -14.37
CA GLY A 145 -12.78 1.79 -14.75
C GLY A 145 -12.57 2.78 -13.60
N ASN A 146 -12.80 2.39 -12.34
CA ASN A 146 -12.67 3.27 -11.19
C ASN A 146 -11.72 2.68 -10.14
N ILE A 147 -10.95 3.55 -9.49
CA ILE A 147 -10.14 3.26 -8.31
C ILE A 147 -10.86 3.90 -7.12
N LEU A 148 -11.16 3.12 -6.10
CA LEU A 148 -11.99 3.57 -4.98
C LEU A 148 -11.13 3.73 -3.73
N LYS A 149 -10.96 4.95 -3.24
CA LYS A 149 -10.45 5.17 -1.87
C LYS A 149 -11.58 4.91 -0.90
N THR A 150 -11.42 3.92 -0.04
CA THR A 150 -12.44 3.49 0.91
C THR A 150 -11.96 3.60 2.34
N GLN A 151 -12.92 3.68 3.25
CA GLN A 151 -12.72 3.37 4.66
C GLN A 151 -13.43 2.06 4.95
N THR A 152 -12.68 1.03 5.33
CA THR A 152 -13.17 -0.32 5.54
C THR A 152 -13.28 -0.56 7.02
N PHE A 153 -14.43 -1.08 7.47
CA PHE A 153 -14.65 -1.43 8.87
C PHE A 153 -14.69 -2.95 9.00
N TYR A 154 -14.10 -3.45 10.07
CA TYR A 154 -13.93 -4.88 10.32
C TYR A 154 -14.71 -5.32 11.57
N THR A 155 -15.03 -6.60 11.64
CA THR A 155 -15.47 -7.26 12.86
C THR A 155 -14.25 -7.61 13.74
N PRO A 156 -14.44 -7.96 15.02
CA PRO A 156 -13.35 -8.43 15.87
C PRO A 156 -12.59 -9.64 15.31
N GLU A 157 -13.21 -10.43 14.44
CA GLU A 157 -12.58 -11.55 13.71
C GLU A 157 -11.94 -11.13 12.37
N SER A 158 -11.66 -9.84 12.19
CA SER A 158 -11.04 -9.25 10.99
C SER A 158 -11.81 -9.50 9.68
N LYS A 159 -13.12 -9.73 9.75
CA LYS A 159 -13.99 -9.82 8.56
C LYS A 159 -14.51 -8.44 8.19
N ILE A 160 -14.72 -8.17 6.91
CA ILE A 160 -15.34 -6.91 6.49
C ILE A 160 -16.77 -6.83 7.03
N LYS A 161 -17.05 -5.75 7.74
CA LYS A 161 -18.38 -5.38 8.25
C LYS A 161 -19.11 -4.50 7.24
N TYR A 162 -18.47 -3.43 6.77
CA TYR A 162 -18.95 -2.59 5.67
C TYR A 162 -17.81 -1.73 5.08
N VAL A 163 -18.03 -1.20 3.88
CA VAL A 163 -17.07 -0.36 3.15
C VAL A 163 -17.72 0.99 2.84
N ASN A 164 -17.08 2.08 3.28
CA ASN A 164 -17.51 3.44 2.99
C ASN A 164 -16.64 4.05 1.89
N LEU A 165 -17.26 4.46 0.78
CA LEU A 165 -16.58 5.22 -0.25
C LEU A 165 -16.18 6.60 0.27
N LYS A 166 -14.92 6.98 0.09
CA LYS A 166 -14.41 8.32 0.42
C LYS A 166 -14.11 9.12 -0.83
N GLN A 167 -13.54 8.47 -1.83
CA GLN A 167 -13.22 9.08 -3.11
C GLN A 167 -13.27 8.00 -4.20
N SER A 168 -13.78 8.36 -5.36
CA SER A 168 -13.68 7.55 -6.57
C SER A 168 -12.83 8.29 -7.58
N LEU A 169 -11.92 7.59 -8.23
CA LEU A 169 -11.03 8.11 -9.26
C LEU A 169 -11.30 7.34 -10.56
N SER A 170 -11.73 8.03 -11.61
CA SER A 170 -11.92 7.44 -12.94
C SER A 170 -10.58 7.33 -13.65
N TRP A 171 -10.26 6.16 -14.18
CA TRP A 171 -9.07 5.94 -14.99
C TRP A 171 -9.37 6.08 -16.48
N ASN A 172 -8.57 6.86 -17.20
CA ASN A 172 -8.75 7.12 -18.64
C ASN A 172 -7.64 6.52 -19.53
N GLY A 173 -6.79 5.65 -18.99
CA GLY A 173 -5.68 5.02 -19.71
C GLY A 173 -4.34 5.73 -19.55
N ALA A 174 -4.33 6.99 -19.10
CA ALA A 174 -3.09 7.76 -18.89
C ALA A 174 -3.05 8.46 -17.53
N ASN A 175 -4.19 8.95 -17.05
CA ASN A 175 -4.32 9.66 -15.79
C ASN A 175 -5.61 9.23 -15.07
N TYR A 176 -5.72 9.66 -13.82
CA TYR A 176 -6.95 9.53 -13.04
C TYR A 176 -7.53 10.91 -12.71
N GLU A 177 -8.87 10.98 -12.68
CA GLU A 177 -9.61 12.19 -12.32
C GLU A 177 -10.67 11.88 -11.27
N PRO A 178 -11.04 12.83 -10.39
CA PRO A 178 -12.16 12.64 -9.47
C PRO A 178 -13.44 12.24 -10.22
N SER A 179 -13.99 11.08 -9.87
CA SER A 179 -15.22 10.56 -10.43
C SER A 179 -16.44 11.15 -9.72
N LYS A 180 -17.55 11.31 -10.45
CA LYS A 180 -18.84 11.69 -9.88
C LYS A 180 -19.56 10.52 -9.19
N THR A 181 -18.96 9.33 -9.17
CA THR A 181 -19.53 8.15 -8.50
C THR A 181 -19.50 8.37 -6.99
N THR A 182 -20.68 8.52 -6.37
CA THR A 182 -20.84 8.86 -4.95
C THR A 182 -21.23 7.69 -4.06
N ALA A 183 -21.47 6.49 -4.60
CA ALA A 183 -21.89 5.34 -3.81
C ALA A 183 -21.28 4.02 -4.29
N ILE A 184 -20.81 3.21 -3.34
CA ILE A 184 -20.65 1.77 -3.51
C ILE A 184 -22.02 1.18 -3.20
N THR A 185 -22.73 0.71 -4.22
CA THR A 185 -23.96 -0.06 -3.99
C THR A 185 -23.56 -1.52 -3.77
N SER A 186 -23.57 -1.97 -2.52
CA SER A 186 -23.53 -3.40 -2.21
C SER A 186 -24.91 -4.00 -2.50
N TYR A 187 -25.00 -4.96 -3.42
CA TYR A 187 -26.18 -5.82 -3.58
C TYR A 187 -26.09 -7.02 -2.65
#